data_AF-A0A399D044-F1
#
_entry.id   AF-A0A399D044-F1
#
_cell.length_a   1.000
_cell.length_b   1.000
_cell.length_c   1.000
_cell.angle_alpha   90.00
_cell.angle_beta   90.00
_cell.angle_gamma   90.00
#
_symmetry.space_group_name_H-M   'P 1'
#
loop_
_entity.id
_entity.type
_entity.pdbx_description
1 polymer ?
#
loop_
_entity_poly.entity_id
_entity_poly.type
_entity_poly.pdbx_seq_one_letter_code
_entity_poly.pdbx_strand_id
1 'polypeptide(L)'
;MKRKAIPNINAIPNKHNPLFETYTDVFDIAFDKNLNKSSNLKLLAKLYIKERITDNGNTFEKRFKNLINLRAEDVERHFQEYINENYKSIDKTGNIYFLVGKIGTGKTTFIKHFIYSNKDISSCYIDLEPFAVPIEPTFDDIRKDILSKIKEHLNSHYKEYFTDINLIREVFKDRYPAEVSTDYLLSKIDTSIEEYIALVYTHLFQTKKNNKYTLIFDNGDTCSVNIIRTIFGYIKKLIERIPALFIFSVRDYIPNQNVLGTDFQNRYPMISLPPLKISILIKRRFEYSIEEIKVRDYNQKNRNPLNQDIEIAHSNVKTIQSSADKKIKINSLTAQTILLETSKIFKYREEQESIYDHLIRISDGNIREVIELIYSFFHSPNLDLIPFIQNVYNDKPILDARYLDIKDFIACTICKHKDCYDTESSPIINLFNLDNSNFDGDPINTLGLVYTLIIIQNFSRIDKTKLIQLLTKLNFSAERVDLIFEKLLGWNMIGSPNQEFPKQKYITEVVLTDKGDYYISTLIHQFSYLLHMSENTPMHSYYVVNYNERKKKFNNRFKSVNFFLDFLSEEIELFNRKLSERPDLIQNTEYSKGVNFVEIIKPSIEKEIISIKRELKGNSGKI
;
A
#
# COMPACT_ATOMS: atom_id res chain seq x y z
N MET A 1 6.39 -48.71 -10.74
CA MET A 1 7.11 -49.21 -9.54
C MET A 1 6.34 -48.80 -8.29
N LYS A 2 5.99 -49.78 -7.42
CA LYS A 2 5.26 -49.58 -6.16
C LYS A 2 6.08 -48.68 -5.21
N ARG A 3 5.49 -47.57 -4.75
CA ARG A 3 6.08 -46.68 -3.74
C ARG A 3 6.11 -47.41 -2.40
N LYS A 4 7.31 -47.73 -1.90
CA LYS A 4 7.53 -48.10 -0.50
C LYS A 4 7.38 -46.83 0.35
N ALA A 5 6.45 -46.88 1.31
CA ALA A 5 6.40 -45.91 2.40
C ALA A 5 7.66 -46.07 3.26
N ILE A 6 8.42 -44.98 3.41
CA ILE A 6 9.53 -44.86 4.37
C ILE A 6 8.98 -44.09 5.58
N PRO A 7 9.26 -44.51 6.82
CA PRO A 7 8.68 -43.92 8.00
C PRO A 7 9.18 -42.48 8.20
N ASN A 8 8.21 -41.61 8.40
CA ASN A 8 8.36 -40.19 8.68
C ASN A 8 8.83 -40.00 10.13
N ILE A 9 10.05 -39.49 10.33
CA ILE A 9 10.51 -39.07 11.68
C ILE A 9 10.75 -37.56 11.75
N ASN A 10 10.63 -36.80 10.63
CA ASN A 10 10.71 -35.33 10.64
C ASN A 10 9.55 -34.61 9.94
N ALA A 11 8.48 -35.30 9.52
CA ALA A 11 7.22 -34.62 9.25
C ALA A 11 6.27 -34.82 10.43
N ILE A 12 6.42 -33.96 11.43
CA ILE A 12 5.21 -33.37 11.99
C ILE A 12 4.76 -32.40 10.90
N PRO A 13 3.61 -32.64 10.24
CA PRO A 13 3.09 -31.67 9.29
C PRO A 13 2.92 -30.35 10.06
N ASN A 14 3.32 -29.23 9.49
CA ASN A 14 2.95 -27.88 9.95
C ASN A 14 1.42 -27.62 9.91
N LYS A 15 0.58 -28.68 9.92
CA LYS A 15 -0.85 -28.59 10.14
C LYS A 15 -1.08 -28.75 11.64
N HIS A 16 -1.44 -27.64 12.29
CA HIS A 16 -1.62 -27.47 13.73
C HIS A 16 -0.31 -27.34 14.52
N ASN A 17 0.48 -26.31 14.21
CA ASN A 17 1.34 -25.73 15.24
C ASN A 17 0.48 -24.75 16.05
N PRO A 18 0.03 -25.11 17.28
CA PRO A 18 -0.86 -24.25 18.06
C PRO A 18 -0.23 -22.89 18.41
N LEU A 19 1.11 -22.79 18.40
CA LEU A 19 1.78 -21.49 18.47
C LEU A 19 1.56 -20.67 17.23
N PHE A 20 1.72 -21.26 16.05
CA PHE A 20 1.50 -20.58 14.78
C PHE A 20 0.04 -20.14 14.64
N GLU A 21 -0.91 -20.97 15.08
CA GLU A 21 -2.35 -20.61 15.11
C GLU A 21 -2.62 -19.47 16.10
N THR A 22 -2.14 -19.59 17.34
CA THR A 22 -2.28 -18.52 18.34
C THR A 22 -1.66 -17.23 17.80
N TYR A 23 -0.47 -17.32 17.21
CA TYR A 23 0.25 -16.20 16.60
C TYR A 23 -0.55 -15.59 15.45
N THR A 24 -1.02 -16.40 14.51
CA THR A 24 -1.90 -15.99 13.40
C THR A 24 -3.15 -15.27 13.92
N ASP A 25 -3.87 -15.84 14.88
CA ASP A 25 -5.06 -15.23 15.48
C ASP A 25 -4.77 -13.86 16.12
N VAL A 26 -3.61 -13.73 16.78
CA VAL A 26 -3.15 -12.47 17.38
C VAL A 26 -2.87 -11.42 16.31
N PHE A 27 -2.23 -11.82 15.21
CA PHE A 27 -1.91 -10.93 14.09
C PHE A 27 -3.14 -10.60 13.25
N ASP A 28 -4.09 -11.51 13.12
CA ASP A 28 -5.42 -11.22 12.60
C ASP A 28 -6.09 -10.17 13.49
N ILE A 29 -6.06 -10.29 14.83
CA ILE A 29 -6.57 -9.22 15.71
C ILE A 29 -5.88 -7.85 15.47
N ALA A 30 -4.62 -7.85 15.03
CA ALA A 30 -3.84 -6.64 14.80
C ALA A 30 -3.93 -6.03 13.39
N PHE A 31 -4.10 -6.89 12.40
CA PHE A 31 -3.94 -6.56 10.98
C PHE A 31 -5.04 -7.13 10.08
N ASP A 32 -6.03 -7.85 10.63
CA ASP A 32 -7.13 -8.43 9.85
C ASP A 32 -7.82 -7.35 9.01
N LYS A 33 -7.93 -7.68 7.72
CA LYS A 33 -8.56 -6.88 6.67
C LYS A 33 -10.07 -6.73 6.92
N ASN A 34 -10.69 -7.61 7.73
CA ASN A 34 -12.12 -7.68 8.01
C ASN A 34 -12.55 -7.14 9.38
N LEU A 35 -11.62 -6.83 10.29
CA LEU A 35 -11.95 -6.21 11.57
C LEU A 35 -12.73 -4.91 11.34
N ASN A 36 -14.03 -4.97 11.67
CA ASN A 36 -15.05 -3.94 11.58
C ASN A 36 -14.55 -2.63 10.99
N LYS A 37 -14.97 -2.30 9.76
CA LYS A 37 -14.64 -1.05 9.06
C LYS A 37 -14.63 0.19 9.97
N SER A 38 -15.49 0.23 11.00
CA SER A 38 -15.59 1.29 12.00
C SER A 38 -14.47 1.33 13.07
N SER A 39 -13.92 0.20 13.55
CA SER A 39 -12.83 0.19 14.54
C SER A 39 -11.47 0.45 13.89
N ASN A 40 -11.21 -0.15 12.72
CA ASN A 40 -10.02 0.13 11.90
C ASN A 40 -9.98 1.60 11.44
N LEU A 41 -11.13 2.20 11.08
CA LEU A 41 -11.21 3.63 10.77
C LEU A 41 -10.92 4.52 11.99
N LYS A 42 -11.46 4.18 13.17
CA LYS A 42 -11.17 4.90 14.42
C LYS A 42 -9.70 4.80 14.83
N LEU A 43 -9.12 3.62 14.70
CA LEU A 43 -7.72 3.37 15.00
C LEU A 43 -6.85 4.13 14.03
N LEU A 44 -6.94 3.83 12.73
CA LEU A 44 -6.13 4.48 11.71
C LEU A 44 -6.28 5.99 11.81
N ALA A 45 -7.46 6.51 12.04
CA ALA A 45 -7.61 7.92 12.28
C ALA A 45 -6.87 8.49 13.51
N LYS A 46 -7.02 7.86 14.68
CA LYS A 46 -6.33 8.29 15.91
C LYS A 46 -4.82 8.20 15.73
N LEU A 47 -4.33 7.20 15.00
CA LEU A 47 -2.92 7.01 14.69
C LEU A 47 -2.40 8.05 13.68
N TYR A 48 -3.14 8.28 12.59
CA TYR A 48 -2.76 9.24 11.54
C TYR A 48 -2.81 10.69 12.01
N ILE A 49 -3.69 11.04 12.96
CA ILE A 49 -3.82 12.40 13.48
C ILE A 49 -2.80 12.68 14.58
N LYS A 50 -2.59 11.75 15.53
CA LYS A 50 -1.69 11.99 16.68
C LYS A 50 -0.21 12.07 16.31
N GLU A 51 0.23 11.46 15.21
CA GLU A 51 1.67 11.30 14.91
C GLU A 51 2.23 12.32 13.92
N ARG A 52 1.34 13.04 13.23
CA ARG A 52 1.73 14.21 12.43
C ARG A 52 1.86 15.48 13.29
N ILE A 53 1.93 15.33 14.62
CA ILE A 53 1.93 16.41 15.63
C ILE A 53 3.34 16.71 16.18
N THR A 54 4.36 15.93 15.88
CA THR A 54 5.73 16.15 16.40
C THR A 54 6.69 16.33 15.21
N ASP A 55 7.37 17.47 14.98
CA ASP A 55 8.23 18.21 15.91
C ASP A 55 8.04 19.74 15.95
N ASN A 56 7.00 20.30 15.32
CA ASN A 56 6.63 21.73 15.43
C ASN A 56 5.17 21.89 15.88
N GLY A 57 4.84 21.21 16.98
CA GLY A 57 3.48 21.07 17.52
C GLY A 57 2.75 22.39 17.70
N ASN A 58 1.90 22.76 16.74
CA ASN A 58 0.68 23.56 16.92
C ASN A 58 -0.07 23.92 15.62
N THR A 59 0.29 23.38 14.45
CA THR A 59 -0.29 23.84 13.18
C THR A 59 -1.29 22.89 12.55
N PHE A 60 -1.07 21.59 12.38
CA PHE A 60 -1.99 20.80 11.53
C PHE A 60 -3.36 20.52 12.17
N GLU A 61 -3.41 19.90 13.36
CA GLU A 61 -4.67 19.63 14.05
C GLU A 61 -5.37 20.92 14.48
N LYS A 62 -4.62 21.96 14.86
CA LYS A 62 -5.17 23.29 15.19
C LYS A 62 -5.68 24.01 13.93
N ARG A 63 -4.94 24.02 12.80
CA ARG A 63 -5.42 24.58 11.52
C ARG A 63 -6.63 23.82 11.02
N PHE A 64 -6.63 22.50 11.11
CA PHE A 64 -7.76 21.67 10.68
C PHE A 64 -8.96 21.85 11.62
N LYS A 65 -8.80 21.77 12.95
CA LYS A 65 -9.86 22.09 13.91
C LYS A 65 -10.35 23.53 13.80
N ASN A 66 -9.47 24.49 13.51
CA ASN A 66 -9.86 25.87 13.24
C ASN A 66 -10.68 25.92 11.94
N LEU A 67 -10.23 25.32 10.84
CA LEU A 67 -10.97 25.19 9.58
C LEU A 67 -12.36 24.54 9.76
N ILE A 68 -12.44 23.54 10.63
CA ILE A 68 -13.67 22.82 10.99
C ILE A 68 -14.60 23.68 11.85
N ASN A 69 -14.03 24.45 12.78
CA ASN A 69 -14.81 25.22 13.75
C ASN A 69 -15.29 26.57 13.22
N LEU A 70 -14.66 27.10 12.19
CA LEU A 70 -15.04 28.35 11.54
C LEU A 70 -16.38 28.19 10.78
N ARG A 71 -17.29 29.16 10.92
CA ARG A 71 -18.44 29.32 10.00
C ARG A 71 -17.92 29.73 8.62
N ALA A 72 -18.70 29.57 7.55
CA ALA A 72 -18.28 30.04 6.23
C ALA A 72 -17.86 31.53 6.23
N GLU A 73 -18.58 32.37 6.98
CA GLU A 73 -18.30 33.80 7.21
C GLU A 73 -17.07 34.04 8.11
N ASP A 74 -16.78 33.13 9.06
CA ASP A 74 -15.60 33.23 9.92
C ASP A 74 -14.33 32.72 9.22
N VAL A 75 -14.46 31.72 8.33
CA VAL A 75 -13.40 31.28 7.40
C VAL A 75 -13.02 32.45 6.51
N GLU A 76 -14.00 33.17 5.95
CA GLU A 76 -13.77 34.36 5.14
C GLU A 76 -12.99 35.45 5.90
N ARG A 77 -13.31 35.72 7.18
CA ARG A 77 -12.57 36.68 8.01
C ARG A 77 -11.17 36.20 8.43
N HIS A 78 -11.01 34.95 8.86
CA HIS A 78 -9.70 34.41 9.27
C HIS A 78 -8.76 34.19 8.06
N PHE A 79 -9.36 33.92 6.90
CA PHE A 79 -8.69 33.89 5.62
C PHE A 79 -8.38 35.30 5.14
N GLN A 80 -9.26 36.30 5.29
CA GLN A 80 -8.92 37.72 5.06
C GLN A 80 -7.77 38.17 5.97
N GLU A 81 -7.64 37.70 7.21
CA GLU A 81 -6.47 37.99 8.06
C GLU A 81 -5.18 37.33 7.53
N TYR A 82 -5.23 36.06 7.11
CA TYR A 82 -4.10 35.33 6.50
C TYR A 82 -3.73 35.84 5.10
N ILE A 83 -4.73 36.31 4.35
CA ILE A 83 -4.64 36.91 3.02
C ILE A 83 -4.23 38.37 3.11
N ASN A 84 -4.59 39.13 4.13
CA ASN A 84 -4.14 40.53 4.28
C ASN A 84 -2.62 40.63 4.49
N GLU A 85 -1.95 39.54 4.87
CA GLU A 85 -0.47 39.43 4.84
C GLU A 85 0.11 39.03 3.47
N ASN A 86 -0.69 38.52 2.51
CA ASN A 86 -0.15 38.01 1.23
C ASN A 86 -0.93 38.31 -0.09
N TYR A 87 -2.25 38.54 -0.13
CA TYR A 87 -3.02 38.83 -1.36
C TYR A 87 -4.31 39.64 -1.10
N LYS A 88 -5.01 40.13 -2.13
CA LYS A 88 -6.25 40.91 -1.99
C LYS A 88 -7.50 40.12 -2.46
N SER A 89 -8.51 40.11 -1.59
CA SER A 89 -9.95 39.86 -1.81
C SER A 89 -10.39 38.66 -2.65
N ILE A 90 -10.93 37.64 -2.00
CA ILE A 90 -11.86 36.68 -2.63
C ILE A 90 -13.23 36.93 -2.00
N ASP A 91 -14.11 37.54 -2.78
CA ASP A 91 -15.55 37.65 -2.52
C ASP A 91 -16.24 36.42 -3.16
N LYS A 92 -17.10 35.73 -2.40
CA LYS A 92 -18.20 34.80 -2.80
C LYS A 92 -18.06 33.28 -2.57
N THR A 93 -19.18 32.78 -2.03
CA THR A 93 -19.79 31.42 -1.96
C THR A 93 -18.89 30.19 -2.15
N GLY A 94 -18.77 29.41 -1.05
CA GLY A 94 -18.13 28.09 -0.98
C GLY A 94 -16.60 28.13 -0.88
N ASN A 95 -16.00 27.36 0.03
CA ASN A 95 -14.54 27.26 0.17
C ASN A 95 -14.06 25.87 -0.26
N ILE A 96 -13.03 25.78 -1.12
CA ILE A 96 -12.41 24.50 -1.51
C ILE A 96 -11.02 24.33 -0.91
N TYR A 97 -10.77 23.13 -0.38
CA TYR A 97 -9.50 22.69 0.16
C TYR A 97 -8.98 21.49 -0.61
N PHE A 98 -7.70 21.54 -0.96
CA PHE A 98 -7.03 20.40 -1.55
C PHE A 98 -6.39 19.56 -0.47
N LEU A 99 -6.77 18.29 -0.40
CA LEU A 99 -6.07 17.33 0.44
C LEU A 99 -5.04 16.61 -0.42
N VAL A 100 -3.77 16.96 -0.24
CA VAL A 100 -2.69 16.58 -1.14
C VAL A 100 -1.77 15.57 -0.47
N GLY A 101 -1.32 14.55 -1.19
CA GLY A 101 -0.27 13.65 -0.71
C GLY A 101 -0.08 12.42 -1.60
N LYS A 102 1.07 11.76 -1.50
CA LYS A 102 1.38 10.52 -2.25
C LYS A 102 0.36 9.41 -2.04
N ILE A 103 0.43 8.36 -2.86
CA ILE A 103 -0.33 7.12 -2.64
C ILE A 103 0.00 6.56 -1.26
N GLY A 104 -0.98 5.93 -0.62
CA GLY A 104 -0.76 5.28 0.67
C GLY A 104 -0.61 6.24 1.85
N THR A 105 -0.51 7.56 1.66
CA THR A 105 -0.43 8.56 2.76
C THR A 105 -1.71 8.68 3.60
N GLY A 106 -2.74 7.88 3.32
CA GLY A 106 -3.98 7.77 4.10
C GLY A 106 -4.96 8.92 3.94
N LYS A 107 -5.00 9.60 2.80
CA LYS A 107 -5.96 10.66 2.48
C LYS A 107 -7.42 10.23 2.72
N THR A 108 -7.83 9.10 2.14
CA THR A 108 -9.17 8.52 2.35
C THR A 108 -9.46 8.17 3.81
N THR A 109 -8.46 7.64 4.52
CA THR A 109 -8.60 7.32 5.96
C THR A 109 -8.81 8.59 6.77
N PHE A 110 -8.05 9.65 6.47
CA PHE A 110 -8.19 10.95 7.09
C PHE A 110 -9.58 11.56 6.81
N ILE A 111 -10.05 11.52 5.57
CA ILE A 111 -11.40 11.96 5.17
C ILE A 111 -12.49 11.20 5.94
N LYS A 112 -12.41 9.88 5.98
CA LYS A 112 -13.42 9.06 6.68
C LYS A 112 -13.41 9.33 8.18
N HIS A 113 -12.25 9.59 8.78
CA HIS A 113 -12.21 10.05 10.15
C HIS A 113 -12.86 11.40 10.35
N PHE A 114 -12.55 12.34 9.46
CA PHE A 114 -13.10 13.68 9.49
C PHE A 114 -14.63 13.62 9.54
N ILE A 115 -15.24 12.81 8.68
CA ILE A 115 -16.69 12.54 8.68
C ILE A 115 -17.14 11.93 10.01
N TYR A 116 -16.39 10.94 10.53
CA TYR A 116 -16.78 10.21 11.74
C TYR A 116 -16.72 11.04 13.02
N SER A 117 -15.69 11.87 13.18
CA SER A 117 -15.42 12.64 14.40
C SER A 117 -16.27 13.90 14.50
N ASN A 118 -16.70 14.46 13.38
CA ASN A 118 -17.49 15.69 13.33
C ASN A 118 -18.93 15.35 12.96
N LYS A 119 -19.63 14.67 13.88
CA LYS A 119 -21.03 14.24 13.68
C LYS A 119 -22.02 15.41 13.53
N ASP A 120 -21.62 16.59 13.96
CA ASP A 120 -22.30 17.86 13.79
C ASP A 120 -22.19 18.42 12.36
N ILE A 121 -21.31 17.85 11.53
CA ILE A 121 -21.09 18.26 10.14
C ILE A 121 -21.72 17.23 9.19
N SER A 122 -22.68 17.69 8.39
CA SER A 122 -23.30 16.87 7.35
C SER A 122 -22.35 16.78 6.15
N SER A 123 -21.79 15.60 5.91
CA SER A 123 -20.76 15.39 4.90
C SER A 123 -21.24 14.42 3.81
N CYS A 124 -21.25 14.88 2.55
CA CYS A 124 -21.47 14.03 1.38
C CYS A 124 -20.11 13.55 0.84
N TYR A 125 -19.92 12.24 0.76
CA TYR A 125 -18.69 11.62 0.26
C TYR A 125 -18.89 11.11 -1.17
N ILE A 126 -18.04 11.56 -2.08
CA ILE A 126 -18.09 11.23 -3.51
C ILE A 126 -16.73 10.65 -3.88
N ASP A 127 -16.72 9.35 -4.18
CA ASP A 127 -15.54 8.68 -4.73
C ASP A 127 -15.47 8.88 -6.24
N LEU A 128 -14.34 9.38 -6.73
CA LEU A 128 -14.08 9.61 -8.15
C LEU A 128 -13.30 8.47 -8.81
N GLU A 129 -12.81 7.49 -8.04
CA GLU A 129 -12.10 6.31 -8.56
C GLU A 129 -12.88 5.54 -9.64
N PRO A 130 -14.23 5.37 -9.56
CA PRO A 130 -15.00 4.71 -10.61
C PRO A 130 -14.92 5.37 -12.00
N PHE A 131 -14.53 6.64 -12.09
CA PHE A 131 -14.33 7.33 -13.37
C PHE A 131 -12.96 7.06 -14.01
N ALA A 132 -12.07 6.31 -13.34
CA ALA A 132 -10.76 5.92 -13.85
C ALA A 132 -10.82 4.79 -14.92
N VAL A 133 -11.94 4.64 -15.62
CA VAL A 133 -12.21 3.57 -16.58
C VAL A 133 -11.45 3.73 -17.91
N PRO A 134 -11.29 2.66 -18.71
CA PRO A 134 -10.63 2.70 -20.01
C PRO A 134 -11.33 3.61 -21.04
N ILE A 135 -12.67 3.65 -20.97
CA ILE A 135 -13.54 4.47 -21.80
C ILE A 135 -13.81 5.75 -21.01
N GLU A 136 -13.38 6.90 -21.51
CA GLU A 136 -13.57 8.17 -20.80
C GLU A 136 -15.06 8.50 -20.68
N PRO A 137 -15.61 8.70 -19.47
CA PRO A 137 -16.99 9.11 -19.28
C PRO A 137 -17.23 10.50 -19.88
N THR A 138 -18.45 10.75 -20.36
CA THR A 138 -18.82 12.09 -20.82
C THR A 138 -18.99 13.04 -19.64
N PHE A 139 -18.92 14.35 -19.90
CA PHE A 139 -19.20 15.35 -18.85
C PHE A 139 -20.58 15.13 -18.21
N ASP A 140 -21.59 14.79 -19.00
CA ASP A 140 -22.94 14.57 -18.49
C ASP A 140 -23.04 13.34 -17.58
N ASP A 141 -22.26 12.28 -17.84
CA ASP A 141 -22.23 11.09 -16.98
C ASP A 141 -21.65 11.44 -15.60
N ILE A 142 -20.51 12.13 -15.58
CA ILE A 142 -19.85 12.61 -14.37
C ILE A 142 -20.79 13.53 -13.59
N ARG A 143 -21.40 14.50 -14.28
CA ARG A 143 -22.33 15.47 -13.70
C ARG A 143 -23.53 14.78 -13.04
N LYS A 144 -24.15 13.82 -13.75
CA LYS A 144 -25.31 13.07 -13.24
C LYS A 144 -24.97 12.25 -12.01
N ASP A 145 -23.84 11.54 -12.00
CA ASP A 145 -23.42 10.72 -10.85
C ASP A 145 -23.12 11.58 -9.61
N ILE A 146 -22.40 12.70 -9.78
CA ILE A 146 -22.15 13.66 -8.68
C ILE A 146 -23.47 14.18 -8.11
N LEU A 147 -24.39 14.62 -8.97
CA LEU A 147 -25.70 15.12 -8.54
C LEU A 147 -26.55 14.05 -7.87
N SER A 148 -26.50 12.79 -8.36
CA SER A 148 -27.21 11.67 -7.75
C SER A 148 -26.72 11.43 -6.32
N LYS A 149 -25.40 11.37 -6.10
CA LYS A 149 -24.82 11.17 -4.77
C LYS A 149 -25.16 12.29 -3.80
N ILE A 150 -25.16 13.55 -4.27
CA ILE A 150 -25.59 14.70 -3.46
C ILE A 150 -27.08 14.60 -3.13
N LYS A 151 -27.93 14.25 -4.11
CA LYS A 151 -29.38 14.06 -3.91
C LYS A 151 -29.66 12.93 -2.91
N GLU A 152 -28.98 11.80 -3.01
CA GLU A 152 -29.09 10.67 -2.07
C GLU A 152 -28.68 11.07 -0.65
N HIS A 153 -27.58 11.81 -0.52
CA HIS A 153 -27.15 12.35 0.79
C HIS A 153 -28.20 13.27 1.40
N LEU A 154 -28.72 14.22 0.62
CA LEU A 154 -29.76 15.12 1.08
C LEU A 154 -31.06 14.37 1.42
N ASN A 155 -31.49 13.42 0.60
CA ASN A 155 -32.67 12.60 0.86
C ASN A 155 -32.55 11.76 2.14
N SER A 156 -31.36 11.27 2.46
CA SER A 156 -31.14 10.45 3.67
C SER A 156 -31.11 11.27 4.95
N HIS A 157 -30.66 12.53 4.90
CA HIS A 157 -30.48 13.38 6.10
C HIS A 157 -31.53 14.49 6.24
N TYR A 158 -32.20 14.84 5.14
CA TYR A 158 -33.10 16.00 4.99
C TYR A 158 -34.27 15.65 4.07
N LYS A 159 -34.82 14.45 4.21
CA LYS A 159 -35.91 13.92 3.37
C LYS A 159 -37.08 14.89 3.25
N GLU A 160 -37.38 15.60 4.33
CA GLU A 160 -38.47 16.56 4.41
C GLU A 160 -38.41 17.62 3.31
N TYR A 161 -37.22 18.02 2.86
CA TYR A 161 -37.09 19.01 1.79
C TYR A 161 -37.58 18.49 0.44
N PHE A 162 -37.60 17.17 0.23
CA PHE A 162 -38.03 16.54 -1.03
C PHE A 162 -39.47 16.03 -0.98
N THR A 163 -40.10 16.01 0.19
CA THR A 163 -41.44 15.44 0.36
C THR A 163 -42.44 16.42 0.97
N ASP A 164 -41.99 17.39 1.77
CA ASP A 164 -42.85 18.39 2.40
C ASP A 164 -42.98 19.62 1.50
N ILE A 165 -44.21 19.83 1.00
CA ILE A 165 -44.57 20.91 0.10
C ILE A 165 -44.30 22.29 0.72
N ASN A 166 -44.49 22.45 2.03
CA ASN A 166 -44.29 23.75 2.69
C ASN A 166 -42.80 24.12 2.69
N LEU A 167 -41.93 23.16 3.00
CA LEU A 167 -40.48 23.37 2.94
C LEU A 167 -39.99 23.60 1.51
N ILE A 168 -40.54 22.89 0.52
CA ILE A 168 -40.24 23.14 -0.89
C ILE A 168 -40.58 24.58 -1.28
N ARG A 169 -41.78 25.05 -0.90
CA ARG A 169 -42.19 26.45 -1.14
C ARG A 169 -41.27 27.44 -0.44
N GLU A 170 -40.86 27.16 0.79
CA GLU A 170 -39.91 28.02 1.51
C GLU A 170 -38.53 28.10 0.84
N VAL A 171 -38.03 26.99 0.28
CA VAL A 171 -36.78 26.95 -0.48
C VAL A 171 -36.88 27.78 -1.78
N PHE A 172 -38.05 27.78 -2.42
CA PHE A 172 -38.28 28.50 -3.68
C PHE A 172 -38.80 29.93 -3.53
N LYS A 173 -39.10 30.38 -2.31
CA LYS A 173 -39.81 31.65 -2.04
C LYS A 173 -39.19 32.88 -2.69
N ASP A 174 -37.85 32.89 -2.85
CA ASP A 174 -37.11 34.03 -3.39
C ASP A 174 -36.97 33.97 -4.93
N ARG A 175 -37.33 32.86 -5.57
CA ARG A 175 -37.28 32.69 -7.03
C ARG A 175 -38.63 32.67 -7.71
N TYR A 176 -39.67 32.24 -7.01
CA TYR A 176 -40.99 32.04 -7.59
C TYR A 176 -42.07 32.75 -6.75
N PRO A 177 -43.09 33.36 -7.39
CA PRO A 177 -44.24 33.92 -6.69
C PRO A 177 -44.95 32.90 -5.81
N ALA A 178 -45.61 33.38 -4.75
CA ALA A 178 -46.33 32.51 -3.82
C ALA A 178 -47.51 31.76 -4.46
N GLU A 179 -48.06 32.25 -5.58
CA GLU A 179 -49.19 31.61 -6.28
C GLU A 179 -48.80 30.44 -7.19
N VAL A 180 -47.51 30.13 -7.34
CA VAL A 180 -47.05 29.04 -8.22
C VAL A 180 -47.55 27.69 -7.70
N SER A 181 -48.11 26.87 -8.61
CA SER A 181 -48.68 25.57 -8.24
C SER A 181 -47.62 24.60 -7.74
N THR A 182 -48.01 23.74 -6.79
CA THR A 182 -47.11 22.74 -6.20
C THR A 182 -46.56 21.77 -7.25
N ASP A 183 -47.42 21.33 -8.18
CA ASP A 183 -47.01 20.41 -9.26
C ASP A 183 -45.93 21.01 -10.16
N TYR A 184 -46.01 22.32 -10.41
CA TYR A 184 -44.98 23.04 -11.14
C TYR A 184 -43.66 23.05 -10.37
N LEU A 185 -43.68 23.37 -9.07
CA LEU A 185 -42.47 23.36 -8.23
C LEU A 185 -41.84 21.96 -8.18
N LEU A 186 -42.65 20.91 -8.01
CA LEU A 186 -42.17 19.51 -8.03
C LEU A 186 -41.55 19.16 -9.39
N SER A 187 -42.16 19.57 -10.51
CA SER A 187 -41.58 19.36 -11.84
C SER A 187 -40.22 20.07 -12.03
N LYS A 188 -39.99 21.18 -11.33
CA LYS A 188 -38.71 21.90 -11.35
C LYS A 188 -37.61 21.20 -10.57
N ILE A 189 -37.94 20.43 -9.55
CA ILE A 189 -36.98 19.57 -8.83
C ILE A 189 -36.37 18.55 -9.80
N ASP A 190 -37.19 17.93 -10.64
CA ASP A 190 -36.73 16.89 -11.56
C ASP A 190 -36.08 17.45 -12.82
N THR A 191 -36.57 18.60 -13.33
CA THR A 191 -36.01 19.23 -14.54
C THR A 191 -34.77 20.09 -14.28
N SER A 192 -34.55 20.56 -13.05
CA SER A 192 -33.41 21.43 -12.67
C SER A 192 -32.81 21.00 -11.33
N ILE A 193 -32.46 19.71 -11.20
CA ILE A 193 -31.97 19.12 -9.94
C ILE A 193 -30.78 19.87 -9.33
N GLU A 194 -29.88 20.41 -10.16
CA GLU A 194 -28.71 21.17 -9.71
C GLU A 194 -29.10 22.49 -9.05
N GLU A 195 -30.03 23.23 -9.64
CA GLU A 195 -30.57 24.47 -9.07
C GLU A 195 -31.29 24.19 -7.76
N TYR A 196 -32.09 23.13 -7.75
CA TYR A 196 -32.80 22.74 -6.54
C TYR A 196 -31.86 22.34 -5.41
N ILE A 197 -30.82 21.54 -5.67
CA ILE A 197 -29.77 21.22 -4.70
C ILE A 197 -29.12 22.50 -4.13
N ALA A 198 -28.78 23.47 -5.00
CA ALA A 198 -28.21 24.73 -4.58
C ALA A 198 -29.14 25.54 -3.66
N LEU A 199 -30.43 25.59 -3.99
CA LEU A 199 -31.45 26.25 -3.17
C LEU A 199 -31.63 25.55 -1.81
N VAL A 200 -31.65 24.21 -1.77
CA VAL A 200 -31.74 23.45 -0.52
C VAL A 200 -30.54 23.75 0.39
N TYR A 201 -29.31 23.69 -0.13
CA TYR A 201 -28.13 24.03 0.67
C TYR A 201 -28.13 25.49 1.13
N THR A 202 -28.58 26.42 0.28
CA THR A 202 -28.70 27.84 0.64
C THR A 202 -29.69 28.04 1.77
N HIS A 203 -30.87 27.44 1.68
CA HIS A 203 -31.88 27.50 2.72
C HIS A 203 -31.36 26.87 4.01
N LEU A 204 -30.76 25.68 3.95
CA LEU A 204 -30.18 25.00 5.11
C LEU A 204 -29.11 25.85 5.80
N PHE A 205 -28.26 26.53 5.04
CA PHE A 205 -27.25 27.44 5.55
C PHE A 205 -27.89 28.65 6.28
N GLN A 206 -28.95 29.22 5.73
CA GLN A 206 -29.64 30.37 6.30
C GLN A 206 -30.46 30.04 7.57
N THR A 207 -31.20 28.92 7.55
CA THR A 207 -32.16 28.57 8.61
C THR A 207 -31.54 27.76 9.72
N LYS A 208 -30.60 26.87 9.41
CA LYS A 208 -29.88 26.05 10.40
C LYS A 208 -28.47 26.61 10.61
N LYS A 209 -28.37 27.82 11.20
CA LYS A 209 -27.11 28.58 11.43
C LYS A 209 -25.95 27.81 12.09
N ASN A 210 -26.18 26.62 12.65
CA ASN A 210 -25.16 25.75 13.24
C ASN A 210 -24.76 24.55 12.36
N ASN A 211 -25.50 24.25 11.29
CA ASN A 211 -25.20 23.11 10.43
C ASN A 211 -24.09 23.47 9.45
N LYS A 212 -22.99 22.71 9.52
CA LYS A 212 -21.89 22.81 8.57
C LYS A 212 -22.04 21.69 7.55
N TYR A 213 -21.87 22.05 6.28
CA TYR A 213 -22.02 21.14 5.16
C TYR A 213 -20.69 20.95 4.46
N THR A 214 -20.30 19.70 4.22
CA THR A 214 -19.08 19.37 3.47
C THR A 214 -19.40 18.49 2.27
N LEU A 215 -18.91 18.86 1.09
CA LEU A 215 -18.88 18.02 -0.10
C LEU A 215 -17.44 17.53 -0.31
N ILE A 216 -17.24 16.21 -0.27
CA ILE A 216 -15.92 15.60 -0.32
C ILE A 216 -15.78 14.80 -1.59
N PHE A 217 -14.79 15.15 -2.40
CA PHE A 217 -14.42 14.51 -3.65
C PHE A 217 -13.09 13.79 -3.42
N ASP A 218 -13.14 12.48 -3.22
CA ASP A 218 -11.92 11.67 -3.01
C ASP A 218 -11.38 11.13 -4.33
N ASN A 219 -10.08 10.81 -4.37
CA ASN A 219 -9.40 10.22 -5.52
C ASN A 219 -9.49 11.05 -6.82
N GLY A 220 -9.52 12.38 -6.71
CA GLY A 220 -9.68 13.30 -7.85
C GLY A 220 -8.56 13.28 -8.89
N ASP A 221 -7.46 12.59 -8.60
CA ASP A 221 -6.29 12.40 -9.47
C ASP A 221 -6.27 11.07 -10.24
N THR A 222 -7.21 10.18 -9.96
CA THR A 222 -7.26 8.83 -10.59
C THR A 222 -7.73 8.85 -12.04
N CYS A 223 -8.28 9.97 -12.50
CA CYS A 223 -8.85 10.14 -13.83
C CYS A 223 -7.82 10.70 -14.83
N SER A 224 -8.14 10.69 -16.12
CA SER A 224 -7.31 11.40 -17.11
C SER A 224 -7.33 12.91 -16.88
N VAL A 225 -6.27 13.62 -17.30
CA VAL A 225 -6.15 15.08 -17.15
C VAL A 225 -7.38 15.84 -17.66
N ASN A 226 -7.98 15.39 -18.76
CA ASN A 226 -9.19 16.01 -19.32
C ASN A 226 -10.42 15.82 -18.41
N ILE A 227 -10.59 14.62 -17.85
CA ILE A 227 -11.66 14.34 -16.89
C ILE A 227 -11.45 15.13 -15.61
N ILE A 228 -10.21 15.19 -15.09
CA ILE A 228 -9.87 15.99 -13.90
C ILE A 228 -10.26 17.45 -14.11
N ARG A 229 -9.88 18.05 -15.25
CA ARG A 229 -10.26 19.42 -15.62
C ARG A 229 -11.77 19.60 -15.70
N THR A 230 -12.47 18.61 -16.23
CA THR A 230 -13.93 18.61 -16.36
C THR A 230 -14.63 18.55 -15.01
N ILE A 231 -14.23 17.61 -14.15
CA ILE A 231 -14.72 17.47 -12.76
C ILE A 231 -14.44 18.76 -12.01
N PHE A 232 -13.22 19.28 -12.09
CA PHE A 232 -12.83 20.48 -11.37
C PHE A 232 -13.59 21.71 -11.85
N GLY A 233 -13.73 21.90 -13.17
CA GLY A 233 -14.54 22.98 -13.74
C GLY A 233 -16.00 22.91 -13.30
N TYR A 234 -16.53 21.71 -13.08
CA TYR A 234 -17.86 21.52 -12.52
C TYR A 234 -17.93 21.85 -11.02
N ILE A 235 -16.97 21.39 -10.23
CA ILE A 235 -16.88 21.73 -8.81
C ILE A 235 -16.80 23.25 -8.61
N LYS A 236 -16.07 23.96 -9.46
CA LYS A 236 -16.03 25.43 -9.44
C LYS A 236 -17.43 26.06 -9.60
N LYS A 237 -18.23 25.56 -10.53
CA LYS A 237 -19.63 26.01 -10.71
C LYS A 237 -20.49 25.69 -9.49
N LEU A 238 -20.26 24.55 -8.84
CA LEU A 238 -20.96 24.17 -7.62
C LEU A 238 -20.59 25.08 -6.45
N ILE A 239 -19.31 25.39 -6.28
CA ILE A 239 -18.81 26.29 -5.23
C ILE A 239 -19.55 27.63 -5.28
N GLU A 240 -19.65 28.23 -6.47
CA GLU A 240 -20.34 29.51 -6.69
C GLU A 240 -21.83 29.48 -6.27
N ARG A 241 -22.46 28.30 -6.20
CA ARG A 241 -23.90 28.12 -5.98
C ARG A 241 -24.24 27.50 -4.62
N ILE A 242 -23.34 26.72 -4.03
CA ILE A 242 -23.58 25.91 -2.85
C ILE A 242 -22.71 26.44 -1.71
N PRO A 243 -23.31 27.02 -0.64
CA PRO A 243 -22.57 27.48 0.52
C PRO A 243 -22.12 26.31 1.40
N ALA A 244 -21.16 25.53 0.91
CA ALA A 244 -20.57 24.37 1.59
C ALA A 244 -19.04 24.43 1.59
N LEU A 245 -18.44 23.62 2.46
CA LEU A 245 -17.02 23.30 2.43
C LEU A 245 -16.78 22.21 1.37
N PHE A 246 -15.84 22.43 0.46
CA PHE A 246 -15.43 21.47 -0.55
C PHE A 246 -14.07 20.91 -0.17
N ILE A 247 -13.92 19.59 -0.15
CA ILE A 247 -12.63 18.92 0.02
C ILE A 247 -12.35 18.12 -1.24
N PHE A 248 -11.24 18.41 -1.93
CA PHE A 248 -10.82 17.70 -3.12
C PHE A 248 -9.48 16.99 -2.86
N SER A 249 -9.52 15.67 -2.79
CA SER A 249 -8.35 14.83 -2.49
C SER A 249 -7.60 14.51 -3.77
N VAL A 250 -6.30 14.83 -3.82
CA VAL A 250 -5.42 14.59 -4.97
C VAL A 250 -4.04 14.14 -4.53
N ARG A 251 -3.24 13.66 -5.48
CA ARG A 251 -1.80 13.45 -5.28
C ARG A 251 -1.00 14.74 -5.41
N ASP A 252 0.21 14.71 -4.87
CA ASP A 252 1.14 15.85 -4.77
C ASP A 252 1.71 16.34 -6.10
N TYR A 253 1.69 15.52 -7.14
CA TYR A 253 2.12 15.95 -8.47
C TYR A 253 1.05 16.72 -9.27
N ILE A 254 -0.24 16.52 -8.99
CA ILE A 254 -1.34 17.16 -9.74
C ILE A 254 -1.32 18.69 -9.64
N PRO A 255 -1.15 19.29 -8.45
CA PRO A 255 -1.00 20.73 -8.34
C PRO A 255 0.16 21.26 -9.20
N ASN A 256 1.28 20.54 -9.27
CA ASN A 256 2.54 21.02 -9.85
C ASN A 256 2.62 20.97 -11.37
N GLN A 257 1.68 20.32 -12.05
CA GLN A 257 1.79 20.01 -13.49
C GLN A 257 0.97 20.90 -14.42
N ASN A 258 0.51 22.06 -13.96
CA ASN A 258 -0.42 22.90 -14.72
C ASN A 258 -1.70 22.14 -15.15
N VAL A 259 -2.00 20.98 -14.55
CA VAL A 259 -3.20 20.18 -14.82
C VAL A 259 -4.44 21.01 -14.51
N LEU A 260 -4.38 21.74 -13.40
CA LEU A 260 -5.44 22.63 -12.91
C LEU A 260 -5.18 24.11 -13.24
N GLY A 261 -4.06 24.42 -13.93
CA GLY A 261 -3.62 25.78 -14.28
C GLY A 261 -2.72 26.45 -13.22
N THR A 262 -1.97 27.48 -13.60
CA THR A 262 -1.09 28.25 -12.69
C THR A 262 -1.87 29.11 -11.71
N ASP A 263 -2.98 29.69 -12.16
CA ASP A 263 -3.93 30.46 -11.34
C ASP A 263 -4.50 29.66 -10.17
N PHE A 264 -4.49 28.34 -10.27
CA PHE A 264 -5.11 27.44 -9.31
C PHE A 264 -4.26 27.24 -8.05
N GLN A 265 -2.94 27.06 -8.20
CA GLN A 265 -2.04 26.84 -7.06
C GLN A 265 -2.06 28.01 -6.07
N ASN A 266 -2.25 29.22 -6.60
CA ASN A 266 -2.22 30.45 -5.82
C ASN A 266 -3.58 30.80 -5.22
N ARG A 267 -4.69 30.22 -5.71
CA ARG A 267 -6.05 30.58 -5.30
C ARG A 267 -6.64 29.69 -4.21
N TYR A 268 -6.21 28.42 -4.11
CA TYR A 268 -6.86 27.47 -3.23
C TYR A 268 -5.90 26.88 -2.18
N PRO A 269 -6.30 26.83 -0.90
CA PRO A 269 -5.48 26.30 0.17
C PRO A 269 -5.21 24.80 -0.03
N MET A 270 -3.93 24.43 0.07
CA MET A 270 -3.47 23.05 0.00
C MET A 270 -3.10 22.55 1.39
N ILE A 271 -3.67 21.40 1.75
CA ILE A 271 -3.41 20.67 2.97
C ILE A 271 -2.59 19.44 2.56
N SER A 272 -1.26 19.57 2.64
CA SER A 272 -0.37 18.44 2.38
C SER A 272 -0.36 17.48 3.57
N LEU A 273 -0.60 16.20 3.29
CA LEU A 273 -0.48 15.11 4.24
C LEU A 273 0.94 14.53 4.15
N PRO A 274 1.79 14.71 5.18
CA PRO A 274 3.15 14.20 5.15
C PRO A 274 3.14 12.66 5.12
N PRO A 275 4.17 12.01 4.54
CA PRO A 275 4.29 10.56 4.58
C PRO A 275 4.25 10.07 6.03
N LEU A 276 3.54 8.96 6.26
CA LEU A 276 3.47 8.39 7.60
C LEU A 276 4.77 7.63 7.88
N LYS A 277 5.35 7.85 9.06
CA LYS A 277 6.48 7.04 9.53
C LYS A 277 5.97 5.61 9.81
N ILE A 278 6.31 4.68 8.93
CA ILE A 278 5.85 3.29 8.97
C ILE A 278 6.19 2.61 10.30
N SER A 279 7.37 2.89 10.85
CA SER A 279 7.79 2.40 12.17
C SER A 279 6.78 2.74 13.26
N ILE A 280 6.27 3.97 13.24
CA ILE A 280 5.34 4.44 14.27
C ILE A 280 3.94 3.82 14.05
N LEU A 281 3.47 3.74 12.80
CA LEU A 281 2.22 3.02 12.48
C LEU A 281 2.23 1.59 13.00
N ILE A 282 3.32 0.86 12.72
CA ILE A 282 3.47 -0.54 13.11
C ILE A 282 3.43 -0.66 14.63
N LYS A 283 4.25 0.13 15.33
CA LYS A 283 4.28 0.21 16.79
C LYS A 283 2.87 0.44 17.37
N ARG A 284 2.13 1.38 16.79
CA ARG A 284 0.78 1.72 17.25
C ARG A 284 -0.26 0.64 16.99
N ARG A 285 -0.16 -0.07 15.88
CA ARG A 285 -1.01 -1.25 15.64
C ARG A 285 -0.75 -2.31 16.71
N PHE A 286 0.51 -2.59 17.02
CA PHE A 286 0.87 -3.48 18.13
C PHE A 286 0.28 -3.02 19.47
N GLU A 287 0.45 -1.75 19.84
CA GLU A 287 -0.10 -1.17 21.07
C GLU A 287 -1.62 -1.35 21.16
N TYR A 288 -2.34 -1.01 20.08
CA TYR A 288 -3.79 -1.15 20.03
C TYR A 288 -4.25 -2.60 20.18
N SER A 289 -3.60 -3.53 19.51
CA SER A 289 -3.94 -4.96 19.60
C SER A 289 -3.73 -5.50 20.99
N ILE A 290 -2.65 -5.08 21.66
CA ILE A 290 -2.40 -5.40 23.07
C ILE A 290 -3.53 -4.87 23.96
N GLU A 291 -4.00 -3.64 23.74
CA GLU A 291 -5.13 -3.07 24.49
C GLU A 291 -6.44 -3.84 24.26
N GLU A 292 -6.77 -4.16 23.00
CA GLU A 292 -7.97 -4.93 22.65
C GLU A 292 -7.97 -6.32 23.29
N ILE A 293 -6.83 -7.00 23.29
CA ILE A 293 -6.68 -8.31 23.96
C ILE A 293 -6.93 -8.17 25.46
N LYS A 294 -6.34 -7.17 26.12
CA LYS A 294 -6.58 -6.92 27.55
C LYS A 294 -8.07 -6.70 27.86
N VAL A 295 -8.77 -5.94 27.02
CA VAL A 295 -10.21 -5.69 27.17
C VAL A 295 -11.02 -6.97 26.98
N ARG A 296 -10.67 -7.81 25.98
CA ARG A 296 -11.32 -9.11 25.75
C ARG A 296 -11.10 -10.06 26.93
N ASP A 297 -9.87 -10.19 27.40
CA ASP A 297 -9.50 -11.05 28.54
C ASP A 297 -10.22 -10.62 29.82
N TYR A 298 -10.30 -9.30 30.07
CA TYR A 298 -11.06 -8.75 31.20
C TYR A 298 -12.55 -9.06 31.10
N ASN A 299 -13.16 -8.87 29.92
CA ASN A 299 -14.57 -9.14 29.69
C ASN A 299 -14.91 -10.63 29.77
N GLN A 300 -14.03 -11.53 29.33
CA GLN A 300 -14.21 -12.97 29.47
C GLN A 300 -14.14 -13.41 30.93
N LYS A 301 -13.16 -12.91 31.70
CA LYS A 301 -13.05 -13.17 33.14
C LYS A 301 -14.28 -12.71 33.93
N ASN A 302 -14.91 -11.61 33.51
CA ASN A 302 -16.09 -11.06 34.19
C ASN A 302 -17.44 -11.66 33.74
N ARG A 303 -17.50 -12.32 32.57
CA ARG A 303 -18.75 -12.94 32.06
C ARG A 303 -19.01 -14.35 32.59
N ASN A 304 -18.03 -15.00 33.21
CA ASN A 304 -18.21 -16.31 33.84
C ASN A 304 -17.35 -16.44 35.12
N PRO A 305 -17.84 -15.97 36.28
CA PRO A 305 -17.14 -16.17 37.55
C PRO A 305 -17.04 -17.66 37.96
N LEU A 306 -17.87 -18.55 37.40
CA LEU A 306 -17.80 -20.01 37.62
C LEU A 306 -16.77 -20.74 36.74
N ASN A 307 -16.15 -20.08 35.74
CA ASN A 307 -15.09 -20.67 34.93
C ASN A 307 -13.69 -20.19 35.34
N GLN A 308 -13.51 -19.69 36.58
CA GLN A 308 -12.17 -19.45 37.10
C GLN A 308 -11.31 -20.73 37.19
N ASP A 309 -11.93 -21.91 37.06
CA ASP A 309 -11.26 -23.22 36.94
C ASP A 309 -11.23 -23.77 35.50
N ILE A 310 -11.74 -23.04 34.50
CA ILE A 310 -11.38 -23.28 33.09
C ILE A 310 -10.16 -22.42 32.78
N GLU A 311 -9.05 -22.80 33.39
CA GLU A 311 -7.77 -22.85 32.69
C GLU A 311 -8.12 -23.38 31.29
N ILE A 312 -7.92 -22.56 30.24
CA ILE A 312 -8.01 -23.00 28.83
C ILE A 312 -7.40 -24.40 28.80
N ALA A 313 -8.13 -25.39 28.27
CA ALA A 313 -7.76 -26.79 28.22
C ALA A 313 -6.41 -27.04 27.51
N HIS A 314 -5.33 -26.62 28.16
CA HIS A 314 -3.93 -26.90 27.95
C HIS A 314 -3.44 -27.94 28.97
N SER A 315 -4.36 -28.48 29.78
CA SER A 315 -4.14 -29.49 30.81
C SER A 315 -4.91 -30.76 30.45
N ASN A 316 -4.35 -31.56 29.53
CA ASN A 316 -4.45 -33.03 29.57
C ASN A 316 -3.41 -33.73 28.67
N VAL A 317 -2.20 -33.15 28.56
CA VAL A 317 -1.04 -33.93 28.14
C VAL A 317 -0.34 -34.41 29.41
N LYS A 318 -0.52 -35.70 29.71
CA LYS A 318 0.19 -36.40 30.78
C LYS A 318 1.69 -36.11 30.69
N THR A 319 2.23 -35.65 31.81
CA THR A 319 3.65 -35.49 32.10
C THR A 319 4.42 -36.75 31.75
N ILE A 320 5.20 -36.71 30.66
CA ILE A 320 6.34 -37.61 30.49
C ILE A 320 7.52 -36.89 31.15
N GLN A 321 7.80 -37.25 32.40
CA GLN A 321 9.06 -36.90 33.05
C GLN A 321 10.15 -37.80 32.46
N SER A 322 10.92 -37.27 31.50
CA SER A 322 12.24 -37.80 31.18
C SER A 322 13.25 -36.67 31.31
N SER A 323 14.09 -36.80 32.34
CA SER A 323 15.26 -35.99 32.64
C SER A 323 16.27 -36.04 31.49
N ALA A 324 16.23 -35.05 30.59
CA ALA A 324 17.38 -34.62 29.77
C ALA A 324 17.07 -33.35 28.95
N ASP A 325 15.82 -33.10 28.57
CA ASP A 325 15.46 -31.95 27.75
C ASP A 325 14.55 -30.97 28.52
N LYS A 326 15.01 -29.73 28.71
CA LYS A 326 14.14 -28.60 29.09
C LYS A 326 13.14 -28.36 27.95
N LYS A 327 12.06 -29.14 27.90
CA LYS A 327 10.89 -28.85 27.07
C LYS A 327 10.19 -27.62 27.64
N ILE A 328 10.43 -26.46 27.01
CA ILE A 328 9.75 -25.21 27.31
C ILE A 328 8.24 -25.46 27.20
N LYS A 329 7.48 -25.23 28.28
CA LYS A 329 6.02 -25.24 28.26
C LYS A 329 5.55 -24.02 27.46
N ILE A 330 5.32 -24.26 26.17
CA ILE A 330 4.78 -23.32 25.18
C ILE A 330 3.41 -22.73 25.57
N ASN A 331 2.66 -23.41 26.46
CA ASN A 331 1.30 -23.05 26.87
C ASN A 331 1.19 -21.77 27.75
N SER A 332 2.27 -21.02 27.97
CA SER A 332 2.26 -19.80 28.81
C SER A 332 2.42 -18.49 28.02
N LEU A 333 2.55 -18.54 26.70
CA LEU A 333 2.63 -17.33 25.88
C LEU A 333 1.24 -16.73 25.72
N THR A 334 1.00 -15.62 26.41
CA THR A 334 -0.19 -14.81 26.12
C THR A 334 -0.02 -14.10 24.79
N ALA A 335 -1.14 -13.87 24.11
CA ALA A 335 -1.23 -13.06 22.90
C ALA A 335 -0.54 -11.68 23.06
N GLN A 336 -0.64 -11.11 24.26
CA GLN A 336 0.01 -9.86 24.64
C GLN A 336 1.55 -9.98 24.63
N THR A 337 2.12 -11.04 25.20
CA THR A 337 3.59 -11.24 25.22
C THR A 337 4.12 -11.37 23.80
N ILE A 338 3.42 -12.12 22.93
CA ILE A 338 3.79 -12.27 21.52
C ILE A 338 3.86 -10.91 20.80
N LEU A 339 2.83 -10.06 20.94
CA LEU A 339 2.82 -8.73 20.31
C LEU A 339 3.89 -7.80 20.87
N LEU A 340 4.12 -7.82 22.19
CA LEU A 340 5.15 -7.00 22.84
C LEU A 340 6.54 -7.34 22.31
N GLU A 341 6.88 -8.62 22.25
CA GLU A 341 8.20 -9.06 21.77
C GLU A 341 8.38 -8.80 20.28
N THR A 342 7.33 -9.02 19.49
CA THR A 342 7.35 -8.65 18.08
C THR A 342 7.57 -7.15 17.89
N SER A 343 6.91 -6.32 18.70
CA SER A 343 7.09 -4.86 18.63
C SER A 343 8.52 -4.43 18.96
N LYS A 344 9.21 -5.15 19.87
CA LYS A 344 10.61 -4.90 20.22
C LYS A 344 11.56 -5.21 19.06
N ILE A 345 11.27 -6.25 18.28
CA ILE A 345 12.08 -6.64 17.11
C ILE A 345 12.11 -5.51 16.08
N PHE A 346 10.96 -4.89 15.83
CA PHE A 346 10.87 -3.74 14.94
C PHE A 346 11.49 -2.47 15.56
N LYS A 347 11.53 -2.33 16.89
CA LYS A 347 12.01 -1.13 17.60
C LYS A 347 13.54 -1.01 17.70
N TYR A 348 14.30 -2.10 17.62
CA TYR A 348 15.69 -2.13 18.12
C TYR A 348 16.79 -1.76 17.11
N ARG A 349 16.48 -1.26 15.90
CA ARG A 349 17.51 -0.80 14.93
C ARG A 349 17.04 0.39 14.10
N GLU A 350 17.00 1.60 14.68
CA GLU A 350 16.85 2.84 13.92
C GLU A 350 18.12 3.23 13.14
N GLU A 351 19.28 2.58 13.39
CA GLU A 351 20.61 3.00 12.87
C GLU A 351 21.24 2.09 11.78
N GLN A 352 20.59 0.99 11.37
CA GLN A 352 21.01 0.15 10.22
C GLN A 352 19.85 0.02 9.24
N GLU A 353 20.11 -0.19 7.93
CA GLU A 353 19.09 -0.46 6.90
C GLU A 353 18.03 -1.40 7.47
N SER A 354 16.91 -0.78 7.85
CA SER A 354 15.97 -1.40 8.77
C SER A 354 14.98 -2.21 7.96
N ILE A 355 14.36 -3.23 8.55
CA ILE A 355 13.21 -3.91 7.93
C ILE A 355 12.16 -2.88 7.48
N TYR A 356 12.09 -1.69 8.12
CA TYR A 356 11.26 -0.58 7.67
C TYR A 356 11.68 0.01 6.32
N ASP A 357 12.98 0.17 6.05
CA ASP A 357 13.45 0.64 4.74
C ASP A 357 13.10 -0.35 3.65
N HIS A 358 13.24 -1.65 3.93
CA HIS A 358 12.80 -2.71 3.03
C HIS A 358 11.29 -2.67 2.80
N LEU A 359 10.50 -2.52 3.86
CA LEU A 359 9.05 -2.36 3.77
C LEU A 359 8.66 -1.12 2.95
N ILE A 360 9.30 0.03 3.18
CA ILE A 360 9.06 1.27 2.46
C ILE A 360 9.35 1.09 0.98
N ARG A 361 10.53 0.55 0.63
CA ARG A 361 10.95 0.43 -0.76
C ARG A 361 10.17 -0.63 -1.53
N ILE A 362 9.90 -1.79 -0.93
CA ILE A 362 9.09 -2.83 -1.59
C ILE A 362 7.65 -2.36 -1.81
N SER A 363 7.11 -1.57 -0.88
CA SER A 363 5.76 -1.03 -0.98
C SER A 363 5.64 0.28 -1.76
N ASP A 364 6.76 0.88 -2.19
CA ASP A 364 6.79 2.24 -2.75
C ASP A 364 6.08 3.28 -1.83
N GLY A 365 6.22 3.10 -0.51
CA GLY A 365 5.54 3.90 0.51
C GLY A 365 4.04 3.60 0.69
N ASN A 366 3.49 2.61 -0.04
CA ASN A 366 2.11 2.20 0.09
C ASN A 366 1.86 1.46 1.41
N ILE A 367 1.28 2.16 2.38
CA ILE A 367 0.98 1.62 3.72
C ILE A 367 0.12 0.35 3.68
N ARG A 368 -0.77 0.20 2.69
CA ARG A 368 -1.58 -1.02 2.55
C ARG A 368 -0.69 -2.23 2.20
N GLU A 369 0.25 -2.05 1.28
CA GLU A 369 1.24 -3.07 0.94
C GLU A 369 2.17 -3.36 2.12
N VAL A 370 2.60 -2.35 2.87
CA VAL A 370 3.39 -2.56 4.11
C VAL A 370 2.65 -3.47 5.09
N ILE A 371 1.38 -3.19 5.36
CA ILE A 371 0.57 -4.01 6.26
C ILE A 371 0.45 -5.43 5.70
N GLU A 372 0.27 -5.59 4.39
CA GLU A 372 0.22 -6.90 3.75
C GLU A 372 1.55 -7.67 3.80
N LEU A 373 2.68 -7.00 3.66
CA LEU A 373 4.01 -7.60 3.80
C LEU A 373 4.23 -8.11 5.23
N ILE A 374 3.88 -7.29 6.23
CA ILE A 374 3.97 -7.67 7.65
C ILE A 374 3.04 -8.84 7.94
N TYR A 375 1.81 -8.79 7.41
CA TYR A 375 0.86 -9.89 7.52
C TYR A 375 1.45 -11.17 6.91
N SER A 376 1.97 -11.08 5.68
CA SER A 376 2.57 -12.21 4.95
C SER A 376 3.76 -12.81 5.70
N PHE A 377 4.60 -11.96 6.29
CA PHE A 377 5.73 -12.38 7.12
C PHE A 377 5.29 -13.27 8.29
N PHE A 378 4.29 -12.81 9.05
CA PHE A 378 3.83 -13.51 10.25
C PHE A 378 3.00 -14.75 10.00
N HIS A 379 2.38 -14.83 8.84
CA HIS A 379 1.58 -15.98 8.43
C HIS A 379 2.35 -16.92 7.50
N SER A 380 3.69 -16.81 7.48
CA SER A 380 4.50 -17.65 6.63
C SER A 380 4.89 -18.96 7.31
N PRO A 381 4.71 -20.12 6.64
CA PRO A 381 5.19 -21.39 7.17
C PRO A 381 6.73 -21.45 7.21
N ASN A 382 7.41 -20.52 6.53
CA ASN A 382 8.86 -20.39 6.55
C ASN A 382 9.38 -19.59 7.76
N LEU A 383 8.50 -19.01 8.58
CA LEU A 383 8.90 -18.31 9.80
C LEU A 383 9.29 -19.32 10.87
N ASP A 384 10.58 -19.37 11.21
CA ASP A 384 11.08 -20.20 12.29
C ASP A 384 10.74 -19.58 13.65
N LEU A 385 9.54 -19.90 14.14
CA LEU A 385 9.00 -19.38 15.40
C LEU A 385 9.76 -19.88 16.64
N ILE A 386 10.52 -20.98 16.56
CA ILE A 386 11.16 -21.59 17.74
C ILE A 386 12.31 -20.71 18.27
N PRO A 387 13.32 -20.30 17.46
CA PRO A 387 14.33 -19.33 17.89
C PRO A 387 13.71 -17.99 18.28
N PHE A 388 12.65 -17.57 17.59
CA PHE A 388 11.92 -16.33 17.88
C PHE A 388 11.36 -16.34 19.31
N ILE A 389 10.72 -17.45 19.70
CA ILE A 389 10.12 -17.64 21.02
C ILE A 389 11.17 -17.94 22.10
N GLN A 390 12.21 -18.72 21.79
CA GLN A 390 13.24 -19.08 22.77
C GLN A 390 14.02 -17.87 23.31
N ASN A 391 14.17 -16.80 22.51
CA ASN A 391 14.78 -15.55 22.96
C ASN A 391 13.91 -14.80 23.99
N VAL A 392 12.59 -14.92 23.88
CA VAL A 392 11.62 -14.33 24.82
C VAL A 392 11.68 -15.01 26.19
N TYR A 393 11.89 -16.33 26.21
CA TYR A 393 11.77 -17.13 27.43
C TYR A 393 12.99 -17.10 28.35
N ASN A 394 14.19 -16.83 27.82
CA ASN A 394 15.41 -17.05 28.58
C ASN A 394 15.85 -15.84 29.43
N ASP A 395 15.10 -14.72 29.43
CA ASP A 395 15.48 -13.44 30.06
C ASP A 395 16.93 -13.03 29.74
N LYS A 396 17.49 -13.56 28.65
CA LYS A 396 18.82 -13.19 28.21
C LYS A 396 18.74 -11.73 27.78
N PRO A 397 19.71 -10.90 28.19
CA PRO A 397 19.76 -9.52 27.71
C PRO A 397 19.63 -9.53 26.19
N ILE A 398 18.80 -8.62 25.65
CA ILE A 398 18.45 -8.50 24.23
C ILE A 398 19.68 -8.60 23.30
N LEU A 399 20.87 -8.28 23.81
CA LEU A 399 22.17 -8.47 23.18
C LEU A 399 22.42 -9.89 22.61
N ASP A 400 21.85 -10.95 23.20
CA ASP A 400 22.00 -12.35 22.75
C ASP A 400 20.79 -12.89 21.97
N ALA A 401 19.72 -12.09 21.79
CA ALA A 401 18.58 -12.52 21.00
C ALA A 401 18.99 -12.62 19.53
N ARG A 402 18.67 -13.73 18.86
CA ARG A 402 18.72 -13.82 17.39
C ARG A 402 17.73 -12.80 16.83
N TYR A 403 18.23 -11.63 16.46
CA TYR A 403 17.48 -10.59 15.77
C TYR A 403 16.85 -11.16 14.51
N LEU A 404 15.67 -10.67 14.14
CA LEU A 404 15.06 -11.02 12.86
C LEU A 404 15.99 -10.55 11.76
N ASP A 405 16.57 -11.51 11.05
CA ASP A 405 17.43 -11.24 9.92
C ASP A 405 16.56 -10.83 8.72
N ILE A 406 17.01 -9.85 7.96
CA ILE A 406 16.33 -9.43 6.74
C ILE A 406 16.14 -10.60 5.77
N LYS A 407 17.08 -11.56 5.75
CA LYS A 407 17.00 -12.76 4.92
C LYS A 407 15.79 -13.63 5.26
N ASP A 408 15.44 -13.71 6.54
CA ASP A 408 14.28 -14.46 7.03
C ASP A 408 12.99 -13.70 6.69
N PHE A 409 13.00 -12.37 6.86
CA PHE A 409 11.87 -11.51 6.46
C PHE A 409 11.55 -11.62 4.95
N ILE A 410 12.58 -11.55 4.10
CA ILE A 410 12.45 -11.70 2.64
C ILE A 410 11.89 -13.08 2.29
N ALA A 411 12.43 -14.16 2.85
CA ALA A 411 11.97 -15.51 2.57
C ALA A 411 10.48 -15.71 2.94
N CYS A 412 10.08 -15.24 4.13
CA CYS A 412 8.70 -15.33 4.61
C CYS A 412 7.73 -14.49 3.76
N THR A 413 8.13 -13.27 3.38
CA THR A 413 7.28 -12.40 2.55
C THR A 413 7.12 -12.92 1.13
N ILE A 414 8.19 -13.45 0.53
CA ILE A 414 8.18 -14.10 -0.79
C ILE A 414 7.20 -15.29 -0.80
N CYS A 415 7.25 -16.15 0.21
CA CYS A 415 6.45 -17.36 0.23
C CYS A 415 5.01 -17.13 0.72
N LYS A 416 4.76 -16.04 1.45
CA LYS A 416 3.47 -15.74 2.09
C LYS A 416 2.97 -16.98 2.83
N HIS A 417 1.80 -17.53 2.50
CA HIS A 417 1.18 -18.69 3.16
C HIS A 417 1.56 -20.05 2.53
N LYS A 418 2.50 -20.08 1.58
CA LYS A 418 2.91 -21.27 0.85
C LYS A 418 4.31 -21.71 1.28
N ASP A 419 4.66 -22.97 1.02
CA ASP A 419 6.00 -23.50 1.31
C ASP A 419 7.06 -22.99 0.33
N CYS A 420 6.63 -22.55 -0.86
CA CYS A 420 7.50 -22.05 -1.92
C CYS A 420 6.91 -20.80 -2.57
N TYR A 421 7.73 -20.15 -3.42
CA TYR A 421 7.30 -18.97 -4.16
C TYR A 421 6.14 -19.30 -5.10
N ASP A 422 5.22 -18.34 -5.19
CA ASP A 422 4.04 -18.42 -6.03
C ASP A 422 3.74 -17.05 -6.64
N THR A 423 3.79 -16.98 -7.96
CA THR A 423 3.67 -15.73 -8.72
C THR A 423 2.33 -15.03 -8.49
N GLU A 424 1.24 -15.77 -8.26
CA GLU A 424 -0.10 -15.19 -8.10
C GLU A 424 -0.33 -14.59 -6.71
N SER A 425 0.28 -15.15 -5.66
CA SER A 425 0.02 -14.73 -4.28
C SER A 425 1.16 -13.94 -3.63
N SER A 426 2.37 -14.01 -4.17
CA SER A 426 3.53 -13.34 -3.59
C SER A 426 3.47 -11.82 -3.83
N PRO A 427 3.69 -11.01 -2.78
CA PRO A 427 3.87 -9.57 -2.94
C PRO A 427 5.26 -9.20 -3.52
N ILE A 428 6.16 -10.18 -3.59
CA ILE A 428 7.50 -10.02 -4.15
C ILE A 428 7.53 -10.56 -5.57
N ILE A 429 8.14 -9.80 -6.47
CA ILE A 429 8.09 -10.07 -7.91
C ILE A 429 9.30 -10.89 -8.35
N ASN A 430 9.06 -11.90 -9.18
CA ASN A 430 10.13 -12.61 -9.88
C ASN A 430 10.56 -11.82 -11.13
N LEU A 431 11.69 -11.13 -11.04
CA LEU A 431 12.27 -10.43 -12.18
C LEU A 431 12.86 -11.36 -13.24
N PHE A 432 13.04 -12.64 -12.92
CA PHE A 432 13.61 -13.63 -13.81
C PHE A 432 12.55 -14.46 -14.56
N ASN A 433 11.32 -13.94 -14.66
CA ASN A 433 10.21 -14.63 -15.32
C ASN A 433 9.24 -13.63 -16.00
N LEU A 434 9.44 -13.41 -17.31
CA LEU A 434 8.62 -12.51 -18.11
C LEU A 434 7.26 -13.12 -18.49
N ASP A 435 7.21 -14.40 -18.84
CA ASP A 435 5.97 -15.09 -19.20
C ASP A 435 5.90 -16.40 -18.42
N ASN A 436 4.78 -16.67 -17.74
CA ASN A 436 4.59 -17.86 -16.90
C ASN A 436 4.54 -19.16 -17.72
N SER A 437 4.91 -19.10 -19.01
CA SER A 437 5.01 -20.21 -19.95
C SER A 437 6.23 -21.11 -19.68
N ASN A 438 6.23 -22.26 -20.36
CA ASN A 438 7.39 -23.17 -20.36
C ASN A 438 8.64 -22.46 -20.89
N PHE A 439 9.81 -22.91 -20.43
CA PHE A 439 11.09 -22.45 -20.94
C PHE A 439 11.23 -22.75 -22.43
N ASP A 440 11.42 -21.72 -23.25
CA ASP A 440 11.56 -21.79 -24.71
C ASP A 440 13.02 -21.62 -25.18
N GLY A 441 13.97 -21.44 -24.26
CA GLY A 441 15.38 -21.19 -24.58
C GLY A 441 15.68 -19.76 -25.01
N ASP A 442 14.74 -18.81 -24.83
CA ASP A 442 14.98 -17.41 -25.13
C ASP A 442 15.37 -16.60 -23.89
N PRO A 443 16.60 -16.06 -23.82
CA PRO A 443 17.07 -15.27 -22.68
C PRO A 443 16.22 -14.04 -22.38
N ILE A 444 15.44 -13.56 -23.36
CA ILE A 444 14.52 -12.43 -23.15
C ILE A 444 13.44 -12.78 -22.12
N ASN A 445 12.98 -14.03 -22.06
CA ASN A 445 11.96 -14.43 -21.10
C ASN A 445 12.50 -14.46 -19.67
N THR A 446 13.79 -14.75 -19.52
CA THR A 446 14.45 -14.79 -18.21
C THR A 446 15.01 -13.44 -17.81
N LEU A 447 15.55 -12.64 -18.73
CA LEU A 447 16.35 -11.45 -18.42
C LEU A 447 15.67 -10.14 -18.83
N GLY A 448 14.58 -10.19 -19.59
CA GLY A 448 13.97 -9.00 -20.21
C GLY A 448 13.55 -7.91 -19.23
N LEU A 449 12.97 -8.29 -18.08
CA LEU A 449 12.58 -7.36 -17.02
C LEU A 449 13.81 -6.69 -16.39
N VAL A 450 14.81 -7.50 -16.01
CA VAL A 450 16.06 -7.03 -15.38
C VAL A 450 16.80 -6.06 -16.30
N TYR A 451 17.01 -6.42 -17.56
CA TYR A 451 17.66 -5.55 -18.54
C TYR A 451 16.92 -4.24 -18.73
N THR A 452 15.59 -4.28 -18.83
CA THR A 452 14.79 -3.07 -19.00
C THR A 452 14.96 -2.13 -17.82
N LEU A 453 14.91 -2.64 -16.59
CA LEU A 453 15.11 -1.83 -15.39
C LEU A 453 16.53 -1.24 -15.32
N ILE A 454 17.57 -2.02 -15.65
CA ILE A 454 18.97 -1.55 -15.68
C ILE A 454 19.16 -0.45 -16.74
N ILE A 455 18.55 -0.59 -17.91
CA ILE A 455 18.58 0.46 -18.94
C ILE A 455 17.99 1.74 -18.35
N ILE A 456 16.79 1.69 -17.77
CA ILE A 456 16.15 2.87 -17.20
C ILE A 456 17.00 3.48 -16.07
N GLN A 457 17.61 2.66 -15.20
CA GLN A 457 18.52 3.11 -14.14
C GLN A 457 19.67 3.95 -14.69
N ASN A 458 20.31 3.46 -15.75
CA ASN A 458 21.47 4.12 -16.37
C ASN A 458 21.13 5.47 -17.02
N PHE A 459 19.89 5.65 -17.47
CA PHE A 459 19.41 6.92 -18.03
C PHE A 459 18.82 7.86 -16.98
N SER A 460 18.43 7.33 -15.81
CA SER A 460 17.57 7.96 -14.80
C SER A 460 16.16 8.32 -15.30
N ARG A 461 16.04 8.83 -16.53
CA ARG A 461 14.83 9.16 -17.27
C ARG A 461 15.03 8.91 -18.75
N ILE A 462 14.12 8.21 -19.40
CA ILE A 462 14.20 7.89 -20.83
C ILE A 462 12.86 8.09 -21.54
N ASP A 463 12.89 8.67 -22.74
CA ASP A 463 11.71 8.73 -23.62
C ASP A 463 11.22 7.31 -23.95
N LYS A 464 9.90 7.08 -23.87
CA LYS A 464 9.29 5.75 -24.09
C LYS A 464 9.61 5.23 -25.49
N THR A 465 9.53 6.07 -26.51
CA THR A 465 9.84 5.68 -27.90
C THR A 465 11.31 5.34 -28.03
N LYS A 466 12.22 6.09 -27.40
CA LYS A 466 13.64 5.74 -27.33
C LYS A 466 13.83 4.37 -26.65
N LEU A 467 13.21 4.12 -25.49
CA LEU A 467 13.32 2.84 -24.78
C LEU A 467 12.80 1.67 -25.61
N ILE A 468 11.64 1.81 -26.27
CA ILE A 468 11.10 0.80 -27.18
C ILE A 468 12.09 0.51 -28.31
N GLN A 469 12.65 1.56 -28.94
CA GLN A 469 13.66 1.39 -29.99
C GLN A 469 14.91 0.66 -29.48
N LEU A 470 15.36 0.95 -28.26
CA LEU A 470 16.47 0.24 -27.63
C LEU A 470 16.13 -1.24 -27.47
N LEU A 471 14.96 -1.58 -26.90
CA LEU A 471 14.54 -2.97 -26.68
C LEU A 471 14.33 -3.72 -28.01
N THR A 472 13.71 -3.09 -29.02
CA THR A 472 13.55 -3.70 -30.36
C THR A 472 14.90 -3.97 -31.02
N LYS A 473 15.88 -3.08 -30.85
CA LYS A 473 17.26 -3.31 -31.30
C LYS A 473 17.90 -4.52 -30.61
N LEU A 474 17.57 -4.76 -29.34
CA LEU A 474 17.97 -5.95 -28.58
C LEU A 474 17.15 -7.22 -28.94
N ASN A 475 16.44 -7.25 -30.07
CA ASN A 475 15.59 -8.35 -30.54
C ASN A 475 14.33 -8.64 -29.72
N PHE A 476 13.84 -7.67 -28.93
CA PHE A 476 12.54 -7.82 -28.28
C PHE A 476 11.45 -7.56 -29.33
N SER A 477 10.53 -8.53 -29.50
CA SER A 477 9.33 -8.31 -30.33
C SER A 477 8.47 -7.21 -29.71
N ALA A 478 7.66 -6.53 -30.53
CA ALA A 478 6.74 -5.50 -30.03
C ALA A 478 5.83 -6.04 -28.91
N GLU A 479 5.29 -7.24 -29.09
CA GLU A 479 4.46 -7.95 -28.10
C GLU A 479 5.20 -8.14 -26.75
N ARG A 480 6.48 -8.52 -26.78
CA ARG A 480 7.27 -8.70 -25.56
C ARG A 480 7.62 -7.37 -24.89
N VAL A 481 7.90 -6.33 -25.68
CA VAL A 481 8.10 -4.99 -25.14
C VAL A 481 6.83 -4.52 -24.44
N ASP A 482 5.67 -4.67 -25.07
CA ASP A 482 4.38 -4.32 -24.46
C ASP A 482 4.12 -5.10 -23.17
N LEU A 483 4.39 -6.41 -23.17
CA LEU A 483 4.26 -7.25 -21.97
C LEU A 483 5.19 -6.81 -20.83
N ILE A 484 6.45 -6.47 -21.13
CA ILE A 484 7.40 -5.93 -20.14
C ILE A 484 6.87 -4.64 -19.55
N PHE A 485 6.43 -3.71 -20.39
CA PHE A 485 5.88 -2.44 -19.93
C PHE A 485 4.63 -2.64 -19.08
N GLU A 486 3.70 -3.50 -19.51
CA GLU A 486 2.49 -3.83 -18.77
C GLU A 486 2.83 -4.36 -17.38
N LYS A 487 3.76 -5.33 -17.29
CA LYS A 487 4.19 -5.90 -16.00
C LYS A 487 4.90 -4.88 -15.12
N LEU A 488 5.91 -4.18 -15.62
CA LEU A 488 6.68 -3.22 -14.83
C LEU A 488 5.83 -2.03 -14.35
N LEU A 489 4.87 -1.57 -15.16
CA LEU A 489 3.90 -0.55 -14.74
C LEU A 489 2.89 -1.12 -13.75
N GLY A 490 2.32 -2.29 -14.01
CA GLY A 490 1.36 -2.95 -13.11
C GLY A 490 1.95 -3.27 -11.74
N TRP A 491 3.27 -3.46 -11.68
CA TRP A 491 4.02 -3.67 -10.45
C TRP A 491 4.58 -2.41 -9.79
N ASN A 492 4.36 -1.24 -10.41
CA ASN A 492 4.89 0.05 -9.98
C ASN A 492 6.43 0.05 -9.84
N MET A 493 7.14 -0.64 -10.74
CA MET A 493 8.61 -0.61 -10.81
C MET A 493 9.12 0.51 -11.72
N ILE A 494 8.29 0.91 -12.67
CA ILE A 494 8.53 2.06 -13.54
C ILE A 494 7.32 2.99 -13.46
N GLY A 495 7.56 4.28 -13.66
CA GLY A 495 6.53 5.29 -13.68
C GLY A 495 6.83 6.36 -14.74
N SER A 496 6.00 7.40 -14.75
CA SER A 496 6.32 8.63 -15.48
C SER A 496 6.82 9.67 -14.48
N PRO A 497 7.83 10.49 -14.83
CA PRO A 497 8.29 11.58 -13.95
C PRO A 497 7.15 12.55 -13.63
N ASN A 498 6.13 12.57 -14.48
CA ASN A 498 4.96 13.42 -14.35
C ASN A 498 3.68 12.63 -13.96
N GLN A 499 3.71 11.31 -13.78
CA GLN A 499 2.51 10.57 -13.39
C GLN A 499 2.94 9.32 -12.61
N GLU A 500 2.39 9.13 -11.40
CA GLU A 500 2.71 7.93 -10.61
C GLU A 500 2.04 6.66 -11.17
N PHE A 501 0.90 6.74 -11.89
CA PHE A 501 0.28 5.58 -12.57
C PHE A 501 -0.24 5.91 -13.97
N PRO A 502 0.67 6.20 -14.91
CA PRO A 502 0.26 6.46 -16.26
C PRO A 502 -0.21 5.15 -16.90
N LYS A 503 -1.43 5.15 -17.48
CA LYS A 503 -1.78 4.08 -18.44
C LYS A 503 -0.70 4.09 -19.51
N GLN A 504 -0.23 2.93 -19.96
CA GLN A 504 0.90 2.80 -20.89
C GLN A 504 0.79 3.74 -22.11
N LYS A 505 -0.44 3.99 -22.60
CA LYS A 505 -0.74 4.91 -23.72
C LYS A 505 -0.38 6.39 -23.48
N TYR A 506 -0.31 6.85 -22.24
CA TYR A 506 -0.07 8.25 -21.88
C TYR A 506 1.36 8.52 -21.39
N ILE A 507 2.20 7.49 -21.34
CA ILE A 507 3.61 7.61 -20.95
C ILE A 507 4.42 8.12 -22.13
N THR A 508 4.95 9.34 -22.01
CA THR A 508 5.97 9.86 -22.91
C THR A 508 7.36 9.53 -22.43
N GLU A 509 7.57 9.49 -21.11
CA GLU A 509 8.87 9.24 -20.49
C GLU A 509 8.74 8.27 -19.32
N VAL A 510 9.79 7.47 -19.14
CA VAL A 510 9.86 6.39 -18.18
C VAL A 510 10.98 6.69 -17.18
N VAL A 511 10.69 6.50 -15.90
CA VAL A 511 11.64 6.56 -14.79
C VAL A 511 11.49 5.31 -13.93
N LEU A 512 12.55 4.94 -13.21
CA LEU A 512 12.43 3.96 -12.13
C LEU A 512 11.71 4.58 -10.94
N THR A 513 10.86 3.79 -10.29
CA THR A 513 10.34 4.10 -8.96
C THR A 513 11.35 3.68 -7.89
N ASP A 514 11.13 4.09 -6.63
CA ASP A 514 11.95 3.64 -5.51
C ASP A 514 11.90 2.11 -5.36
N LYS A 515 10.75 1.50 -5.69
CA LYS A 515 10.56 0.05 -5.76
C LYS A 515 11.39 -0.58 -6.86
N GLY A 516 11.33 -0.05 -8.08
CA GLY A 516 12.13 -0.56 -9.20
C GLY A 516 13.62 -0.52 -8.93
N ASP A 517 14.12 0.62 -8.44
CA ASP A 517 15.52 0.80 -8.05
C ASP A 517 15.94 -0.17 -6.94
N TYR A 518 15.14 -0.28 -5.87
CA TYR A 518 15.42 -1.21 -4.76
C TYR A 518 15.52 -2.67 -5.22
N TYR A 519 14.69 -3.10 -6.16
CA TYR A 519 14.80 -4.45 -6.68
C TYR A 519 16.16 -4.68 -7.33
N ILE A 520 16.57 -3.81 -8.25
CA ILE A 520 17.81 -3.98 -9.01
C ILE A 520 19.07 -3.66 -8.21
N SER A 521 19.02 -2.73 -7.27
CA SER A 521 20.19 -2.30 -6.48
C SER A 521 20.41 -3.16 -5.24
N THR A 522 19.35 -3.78 -4.71
CA THR A 522 19.39 -4.39 -3.37
C THR A 522 18.79 -5.78 -3.35
N LEU A 523 17.54 -5.97 -3.80
CA LEU A 523 16.82 -7.23 -3.60
C LEU A 523 17.39 -8.38 -4.43
N ILE A 524 17.74 -8.14 -5.71
CA ILE A 524 18.32 -9.18 -6.57
C ILE A 524 19.69 -9.67 -6.10
N HIS A 525 20.36 -8.92 -5.21
CA HIS A 525 21.63 -9.30 -4.61
C HIS A 525 21.46 -10.18 -3.36
N GLN A 526 20.24 -10.37 -2.86
CA GLN A 526 19.97 -11.14 -1.65
C GLN A 526 19.88 -12.64 -1.96
N PHE A 527 20.60 -13.45 -1.20
CA PHE A 527 20.58 -14.91 -1.30
C PHE A 527 19.17 -15.48 -1.19
N SER A 528 18.37 -15.00 -0.22
CA SER A 528 16.98 -15.46 -0.03
C SER A 528 16.11 -15.19 -1.26
N TYR A 529 16.27 -14.02 -1.90
CA TYR A 529 15.52 -13.69 -3.11
C TYR A 529 15.84 -14.67 -4.23
N LEU A 530 17.12 -14.85 -4.54
CA LEU A 530 17.56 -15.72 -5.63
C LEU A 530 17.23 -17.19 -5.39
N LEU A 531 17.35 -17.65 -4.14
CA LEU A 531 16.94 -19.00 -3.78
C LEU A 531 15.49 -19.25 -4.16
N HIS A 532 14.58 -18.34 -3.81
CA HIS A 532 13.16 -18.52 -4.09
C HIS A 532 12.79 -18.24 -5.55
N MET A 533 13.40 -17.26 -6.20
CA MET A 533 13.17 -17.01 -7.63
C MET A 533 13.60 -18.19 -8.49
N SER A 534 14.72 -18.84 -8.13
CA SER A 534 15.20 -20.05 -8.83
C SER A 534 14.22 -21.23 -8.79
N GLU A 535 13.25 -21.24 -7.86
CA GLU A 535 12.22 -22.28 -7.79
C GLU A 535 11.10 -22.10 -8.82
N ASN A 536 10.95 -20.89 -9.35
CA ASN A 536 9.84 -20.50 -10.22
C ASN A 536 10.30 -19.96 -11.57
N THR A 537 11.59 -19.68 -11.75
CA THR A 537 12.15 -19.37 -13.06
C THR A 537 12.20 -20.62 -13.93
N PRO A 538 11.57 -20.62 -15.12
CA PRO A 538 11.72 -21.72 -16.07
C PRO A 538 13.19 -21.88 -16.48
N MET A 539 13.69 -23.13 -16.51
CA MET A 539 15.07 -23.46 -16.89
C MET A 539 15.11 -24.73 -17.75
N HIS A 540 16.23 -25.00 -18.42
CA HIS A 540 16.43 -26.26 -19.13
C HIS A 540 16.26 -27.48 -18.19
N SER A 541 15.78 -28.60 -18.74
CA SER A 541 15.50 -29.83 -17.98
C SER A 541 16.70 -30.37 -17.19
N TYR A 542 17.92 -30.20 -17.70
CA TYR A 542 19.14 -30.59 -17.00
C TYR A 542 19.40 -29.77 -15.73
N TYR A 543 18.94 -28.50 -15.70
CA TYR A 543 18.93 -27.68 -14.49
C TYR A 543 17.88 -28.21 -13.51
N VAL A 544 16.67 -28.49 -13.97
CA VAL A 544 15.55 -28.93 -13.13
C VAL A 544 15.84 -30.25 -12.40
N VAL A 545 16.44 -31.24 -13.07
CA VAL A 545 16.78 -32.54 -12.45
C VAL A 545 17.83 -32.39 -11.36
N ASN A 546 18.91 -31.64 -11.62
CA ASN A 546 19.96 -31.36 -10.64
C ASN A 546 19.45 -30.52 -9.47
N TYR A 547 18.52 -29.60 -9.71
CA TYR A 547 17.93 -28.73 -8.70
C TYR A 547 17.06 -29.51 -7.71
N ASN A 548 16.16 -30.37 -8.22
CA ASN A 548 15.21 -31.13 -7.40
C ASN A 548 15.86 -32.21 -6.52
N GLU A 549 16.96 -32.81 -6.97
CA GLU A 549 17.74 -33.74 -6.15
C GLU A 549 18.45 -33.03 -4.98
N ARG A 550 18.77 -31.75 -5.17
CA ARG A 550 19.55 -30.95 -4.24
C ARG A 550 18.67 -30.27 -3.19
N LYS A 551 17.45 -29.81 -3.48
CA LYS A 551 16.59 -29.04 -2.54
C LYS A 551 16.40 -29.61 -1.11
N LYS A 552 16.60 -30.91 -0.87
CA LYS A 552 16.30 -31.60 0.40
C LYS A 552 17.26 -31.37 1.58
N LYS A 553 18.39 -30.65 1.45
CA LYS A 553 19.34 -30.37 2.56
C LYS A 553 19.83 -28.91 2.53
N PHE A 554 20.08 -28.29 3.69
CA PHE A 554 20.52 -26.88 3.77
C PHE A 554 21.80 -26.59 2.95
N ASN A 555 22.83 -27.46 3.02
CA ASN A 555 24.05 -27.33 2.21
C ASN A 555 23.80 -27.32 0.69
N ASN A 556 22.66 -27.84 0.27
CA ASN A 556 22.27 -27.86 -1.13
C ASN A 556 21.52 -26.60 -1.55
N ARG A 557 20.97 -25.78 -0.63
CA ARG A 557 20.41 -24.46 -0.97
C ARG A 557 21.46 -23.52 -1.54
N PHE A 558 22.67 -23.52 -0.98
CA PHE A 558 23.80 -22.78 -1.55
C PHE A 558 24.18 -23.27 -2.94
N LYS A 559 24.16 -24.59 -3.15
CA LYS A 559 24.41 -25.18 -4.47
C LYS A 559 23.32 -24.80 -5.46
N SER A 560 22.06 -24.74 -5.03
CA SER A 560 20.92 -24.29 -5.84
C SER A 560 21.09 -22.85 -6.31
N VAL A 561 21.46 -21.93 -5.41
CA VAL A 561 21.70 -20.52 -5.80
C VAL A 561 22.91 -20.40 -6.73
N ASN A 562 24.04 -21.05 -6.43
CA ASN A 562 25.20 -21.02 -7.33
C ASN A 562 24.85 -21.56 -8.72
N PHE A 563 24.08 -22.64 -8.77
CA PHE A 563 23.64 -23.24 -10.02
C PHE A 563 22.66 -22.34 -10.80
N PHE A 564 21.81 -21.59 -10.09
CA PHE A 564 20.98 -20.57 -10.71
C PHE A 564 21.83 -19.40 -11.26
N LEU A 565 22.88 -18.99 -10.56
CA LEU A 565 23.81 -17.98 -11.07
C LEU A 565 24.58 -18.46 -12.29
N ASP A 566 24.97 -19.73 -12.33
CA ASP A 566 25.61 -20.34 -13.50
C ASP A 566 24.64 -20.33 -14.70
N PHE A 567 23.38 -20.71 -14.48
CA PHE A 567 22.32 -20.57 -15.49
C PHE A 567 22.14 -19.14 -15.99
N LEU A 568 22.04 -18.15 -15.09
CA LEU A 568 21.94 -16.74 -15.48
C LEU A 568 23.17 -16.26 -16.26
N SER A 569 24.35 -16.80 -15.96
CA SER A 569 25.58 -16.50 -16.71
C SER A 569 25.47 -17.00 -18.15
N GLU A 570 25.00 -18.23 -18.35
CA GLU A 570 24.77 -18.80 -19.68
C GLU A 570 23.72 -17.99 -20.47
N GLU A 571 22.61 -17.61 -19.84
CA GLU A 571 21.58 -16.79 -20.48
C GLU A 571 22.12 -15.41 -20.92
N ILE A 572 23.01 -14.81 -20.12
CA ILE A 572 23.70 -13.57 -20.50
C ILE A 572 24.65 -13.80 -21.67
N GLU A 573 25.45 -14.87 -21.66
CA GLU A 573 26.34 -15.20 -22.77
C GLU A 573 25.55 -15.41 -24.06
N LEU A 574 24.43 -16.12 -24.00
CA LEU A 574 23.52 -16.31 -25.13
C LEU A 574 22.95 -14.98 -25.62
N PHE A 575 22.53 -14.11 -24.70
CA PHE A 575 22.04 -12.78 -25.02
C PHE A 575 23.13 -11.93 -25.68
N ASN A 576 24.33 -11.90 -25.12
CA ASN A 576 25.48 -11.17 -25.65
C ASN A 576 25.93 -11.69 -27.02
N ARG A 577 25.85 -13.01 -27.25
CA ARG A 577 26.11 -13.60 -28.57
C ARG A 577 25.10 -13.09 -29.60
N LYS A 578 23.80 -13.09 -29.27
CA LYS A 578 22.75 -12.50 -30.13
C LYS A 578 23.00 -11.01 -30.40
N LEU A 579 23.59 -10.27 -29.45
CA LEU A 579 23.99 -8.88 -29.66
C LEU A 579 25.24 -8.72 -30.52
N SER A 580 26.21 -9.61 -30.40
CA SER A 580 27.45 -9.59 -31.21
C SER A 580 27.21 -9.78 -32.70
N GLU A 581 26.10 -10.42 -33.06
CA GLU A 581 25.60 -10.51 -34.43
C GLU A 581 25.12 -9.15 -34.99
N ARG A 582 25.07 -8.10 -34.14
CA ARG A 582 24.66 -6.72 -34.47
C ARG A 582 25.72 -5.69 -34.05
N PRO A 583 26.86 -5.61 -34.76
CA PRO A 583 27.98 -4.75 -34.40
C PRO A 583 27.66 -3.25 -34.40
N ASP A 584 26.60 -2.83 -35.10
CA ASP A 584 26.05 -1.46 -35.09
C ASP A 584 25.52 -1.02 -33.71
N LEU A 585 25.14 -1.98 -32.85
CA LEU A 585 24.65 -1.70 -31.49
C LEU A 585 25.77 -1.60 -30.45
N ILE A 586 26.88 -2.32 -30.66
CA ILE A 586 28.00 -2.41 -29.70
C ILE A 586 28.79 -1.10 -29.61
N GLN A 587 28.82 -0.31 -30.68
CA GLN A 587 29.55 0.98 -30.70
C GLN A 587 28.90 2.08 -29.85
N ASN A 588 27.68 1.86 -29.37
CA ASN A 588 26.95 2.86 -28.62
C ASN A 588 27.14 2.62 -27.11
N THR A 589 27.91 3.50 -26.45
CA THR A 589 28.38 3.35 -25.06
C THR A 589 27.25 3.17 -24.04
N GLU A 590 26.03 3.61 -24.37
CA GLU A 590 24.83 3.43 -23.55
C GLU A 590 24.46 1.94 -23.36
N TYR A 591 24.81 1.06 -24.30
CA TYR A 591 24.53 -0.38 -24.23
C TYR A 591 25.53 -1.16 -23.38
N SER A 592 26.81 -0.77 -23.43
CA SER A 592 27.90 -1.45 -22.71
C SER A 592 27.71 -1.51 -21.19
N LYS A 593 26.89 -0.62 -20.62
CA LYS A 593 26.58 -0.56 -19.19
C LYS A 593 25.59 -1.62 -18.70
N GLY A 594 24.82 -2.23 -19.59
CA GLY A 594 23.85 -3.29 -19.22
C GLY A 594 24.46 -4.70 -19.16
N VAL A 595 25.66 -4.89 -19.71
CA VAL A 595 26.14 -6.20 -20.22
C VAL A 595 26.65 -7.15 -19.13
N ASN A 596 26.84 -6.72 -17.88
CA ASN A 596 27.46 -7.59 -16.86
C ASN A 596 26.80 -7.58 -15.49
N PHE A 597 25.47 -7.60 -15.44
CA PHE A 597 24.75 -7.60 -14.16
C PHE A 597 25.09 -8.83 -13.28
N VAL A 598 25.36 -10.01 -13.87
CA VAL A 598 25.79 -11.19 -13.10
C VAL A 598 27.17 -11.00 -12.47
N GLU A 599 28.11 -10.34 -13.15
CA GLU A 599 29.41 -10.00 -12.56
C GLU A 599 29.27 -9.02 -11.38
N ILE A 600 28.22 -8.19 -11.37
CA ILE A 600 27.91 -7.29 -10.24
C ILE A 600 27.26 -8.07 -9.10
N ILE A 601 26.37 -9.02 -9.41
CA ILE A 601 25.59 -9.76 -8.43
C ILE A 601 26.41 -10.88 -7.74
N LYS A 602 27.18 -11.65 -8.50
CA LYS A 602 27.89 -12.86 -8.02
C LYS A 602 28.82 -12.59 -6.83
N PRO A 603 29.67 -11.53 -6.82
CA PRO A 603 30.54 -11.24 -5.69
C PRO A 603 29.76 -10.88 -4.41
N SER A 604 28.63 -10.18 -4.53
CA SER A 604 27.78 -9.81 -3.39
C SER A 604 27.17 -11.05 -2.74
N ILE A 605 26.71 -12.01 -3.55
CA ILE A 605 26.16 -13.27 -3.05
C ILE A 605 27.24 -14.14 -2.43
N GLU A 606 28.41 -14.24 -3.06
CA GLU A 606 29.51 -15.03 -2.50
C GLU A 606 29.90 -14.52 -1.10
N LYS A 607 29.93 -13.20 -0.90
CA LYS A 607 30.13 -12.57 0.41
C LYS A 607 29.03 -12.96 1.40
N GLU A 608 27.77 -12.91 0.99
CA GLU A 608 26.62 -13.30 1.85
C GLU A 608 26.68 -14.79 2.23
N ILE A 609 26.96 -15.67 1.26
CA ILE A 609 27.16 -17.11 1.48
C ILE A 609 28.29 -17.37 2.49
N ILE A 610 29.42 -16.65 2.36
CA ILE A 610 30.53 -16.73 3.30
C ILE A 610 30.08 -16.29 4.70
N SER A 611 29.29 -15.21 4.79
CA SER A 611 28.74 -14.72 6.07
C SER A 611 27.84 -15.78 6.73
N ILE A 612 26.87 -16.32 5.99
CA ILE A 612 25.96 -17.36 6.50
C ILE A 612 26.73 -18.61 6.93
N LYS A 613 27.74 -19.04 6.16
CA LYS A 613 28.61 -20.16 6.53
C LYS A 613 29.40 -19.89 7.82
N ARG A 614 29.85 -18.66 8.05
CA ARG A 614 30.55 -18.28 9.29
C ARG A 614 29.62 -18.30 10.49
N GLU A 615 28.40 -17.77 10.36
CA GLU A 615 27.37 -17.82 11.42
C GLU A 615 27.05 -19.27 11.83
N LEU A 616 26.87 -20.15 10.85
CA LEU A 616 26.59 -21.56 11.11
C LEU A 616 27.75 -22.26 11.84
N LYS A 617 28.99 -22.00 11.42
CA LYS A 617 30.19 -22.55 12.09
C LYS A 617 30.33 -22.02 13.52
N GLY A 618 30.06 -20.74 13.74
CA GLY A 618 30.10 -20.11 15.07
C GLY A 618 29.06 -20.69 16.03
N ASN A 619 27.89 -21.07 15.53
CA ASN A 619 26.83 -21.69 16.33
C ASN A 619 27.08 -23.19 16.59
N SER A 620 27.77 -23.91 15.70
CA SER A 620 28.10 -25.33 15.90
C SER A 620 29.15 -25.61 16.99
N GLY A 621 29.84 -24.58 17.50
CA GLY A 621 30.79 -24.70 18.62
C GLY A 621 30.22 -24.33 20.00
N LYS A 622 28.93 -23.95 20.07
CA LYS A 622 28.24 -23.55 21.31
C LYS A 622 27.04 -24.45 21.67
N ILE A 623 26.85 -25.56 20.95
CA ILE A 623 25.92 -26.65 21.25
C ILE A 623 26.78 -27.83 21.68
#